data_AF-A0A5N6NWI8-F1
#
_entry.id   AF-A0A5N6NWI8-F1
#
_cell.length_a   1.000
_cell.length_b   1.000
_cell.length_c   1.000
_cell.angle_alpha   90.00
_cell.angle_beta   90.00
_cell.angle_gamma   90.00
#
_symmetry.space_group_name_H-M   'P 1'
#
loop_
_entity.id
_entity.type
_entity.pdbx_description
1 polymer ?
#
loop_
_entity_poly.entity_id
_entity_poly.type
_entity_poly.pdbx_seq_one_letter_code
_entity_poly.pdbx_strand_id
1 'polypeptide(L)'
;MHVSITGHSSCYYKVVPSAEHRYCLRHIHENMKGTFRGKLYKDMLWKCATSKTVPEFKTAMEELKAFNKDAHLWLSKIPPTHWSRSHFSGM
;
A
#
# COMPACT_ATOMS: atom_id res chain seq x y z
N MET A 1 18.77 -8.93 -42.63
CA MET A 1 19.31 -9.27 -41.30
C MET A 1 20.47 -8.34 -41.00
N HIS A 2 20.19 -7.23 -40.32
CA HIS A 2 21.20 -6.44 -39.63
C HIS A 2 20.47 -5.47 -38.72
N VAL A 3 20.57 -5.66 -37.41
CA VAL A 3 20.46 -4.53 -36.49
C VAL A 3 21.51 -4.72 -35.42
N SER A 4 22.51 -3.84 -35.52
CA SER A 4 23.65 -3.75 -34.63
C SER A 4 23.24 -3.18 -33.28
N ILE A 5 23.95 -3.69 -32.29
CA ILE A 5 23.94 -3.36 -30.87
C ILE A 5 24.29 -1.88 -30.67
N THR A 6 23.55 -1.16 -29.82
CA THR A 6 24.06 -0.12 -28.92
C THR A 6 22.92 0.42 -28.05
N GLY A 7 23.14 0.49 -26.72
CA GLY A 7 22.33 1.36 -25.87
C GLY A 7 22.00 0.82 -24.48
N HIS A 8 22.91 1.09 -23.55
CA HIS A 8 22.63 1.44 -22.14
C HIS A 8 21.84 0.45 -21.27
N SER A 9 22.59 -0.22 -20.40
CA SER A 9 22.15 -0.74 -19.11
C SER A 9 21.28 0.24 -18.33
N SER A 10 19.99 -0.07 -18.19
CA SER A 10 19.20 0.32 -17.02
C SER A 10 17.97 -0.58 -16.92
N CYS A 11 18.05 -1.49 -15.96
CA CYS A 11 16.95 -2.29 -15.46
C CYS A 11 15.77 -1.38 -15.09
N TYR A 12 14.68 -1.45 -15.85
CA TYR A 12 13.39 -1.05 -15.32
C TYR A 12 12.38 -2.11 -15.71
N TYR A 13 12.02 -2.92 -14.72
CA TYR A 13 10.97 -3.94 -14.77
C TYR A 13 9.66 -3.29 -15.23
N LYS A 14 9.44 -3.25 -16.54
CA LYS A 14 8.12 -3.10 -17.14
C LYS A 14 7.48 -4.48 -17.12
N VAL A 15 6.52 -4.71 -16.22
CA VAL A 15 5.17 -5.23 -16.50
C VAL A 15 4.50 -5.69 -15.21
N VAL A 16 3.61 -4.85 -14.65
CA VAL A 16 2.45 -5.35 -13.90
C VAL A 16 1.18 -4.81 -14.57
N PRO A 17 0.72 -5.40 -15.68
CA PRO A 17 -0.53 -5.04 -16.35
C PRO A 17 -1.68 -5.75 -15.63
N SER A 18 -1.89 -5.43 -14.36
CA SER A 18 -3.14 -5.67 -13.63
C SER A 18 -3.30 -4.57 -12.59
N ALA A 19 -3.31 -3.33 -13.08
CA ALA A 19 -3.77 -2.19 -12.30
C ALA A 19 -5.30 -2.26 -12.19
N GLU A 20 -5.82 -3.36 -11.65
CA GLU A 20 -7.12 -3.33 -10.98
C GLU A 20 -7.07 -2.19 -9.99
N HIS A 21 -8.11 -1.36 -9.94
CA HIS A 21 -8.24 -0.09 -9.21
C HIS A 21 -7.92 -0.18 -7.71
N ARG A 22 -6.67 -0.49 -7.36
CA ARG A 22 -6.16 -0.51 -6.01
C ARG A 22 -5.73 0.91 -5.71
N TYR A 23 -6.21 1.46 -4.59
CA TYR A 23 -5.61 2.68 -4.08
C TYR A 23 -4.15 2.35 -3.77
N CYS A 24 -3.24 2.87 -4.60
CA CYS A 24 -1.82 2.67 -4.39
C CYS A 24 -1.48 3.13 -2.97
N LEU A 25 -0.82 2.27 -2.20
CA LEU A 25 -0.27 2.59 -0.87
C LEU A 25 0.46 3.93 -0.85
N ARG A 26 1.13 4.28 -1.96
CA ARG A 26 1.77 5.58 -2.16
C ARG A 26 0.79 6.74 -2.04
N HIS A 27 -0.38 6.68 -2.66
CA HIS A 27 -1.40 7.72 -2.59
C HIS A 27 -2.02 7.81 -1.20
N ILE A 28 -2.32 6.66 -0.56
CA ILE A 28 -2.84 6.66 0.82
C ILE A 28 -1.80 7.30 1.76
N HIS A 29 -0.53 6.93 1.63
CA HIS A 29 0.56 7.51 2.41
C HIS A 29 0.73 9.01 2.15
N GLU A 30 0.59 9.48 0.91
CA GLU A 30 0.70 10.92 0.58
C GLU A 30 -0.43 11.73 1.20
N ASN A 31 -1.67 11.23 1.12
CA ASN A 31 -2.83 11.83 1.79
C ASN A 31 -2.66 11.81 3.31
N MET A 32 -2.17 10.67 3.84
CA MET A 32 -1.91 10.52 5.27
C MET A 32 -0.82 11.49 5.72
N LYS A 33 0.25 11.71 4.95
CA LYS A 33 1.34 12.66 5.28
C LYS A 33 0.85 14.11 5.39
N GLY A 34 -0.21 14.48 4.67
CA GLY A 34 -0.85 15.78 4.78
C GLY A 34 -1.48 16.03 6.15
N THR A 35 -2.04 14.98 6.77
CA THR A 35 -2.79 15.06 8.04
C THR A 35 -1.95 14.58 9.23
N PHE A 36 -1.26 13.45 9.08
CA PHE A 36 -0.46 12.76 10.09
C PHE A 36 0.99 12.68 9.61
N ARG A 37 1.88 13.44 10.25
CA ARG A 37 3.31 13.47 9.92
C ARG A 37 4.06 12.45 10.77
N GLY A 38 4.83 11.57 10.13
CA GLY A 38 5.76 10.66 10.81
C GLY A 38 6.04 9.37 10.04
N LYS A 39 7.29 8.87 10.13
CA LYS A 39 7.66 7.58 9.49
C LYS A 39 6.92 6.38 10.10
N LEU A 40 6.52 6.46 11.37
CA LEU A 40 5.75 5.41 12.06
C LEU A 40 4.40 5.15 11.39
N TYR A 41 3.69 6.21 10.98
CA TYR A 41 2.42 6.07 10.26
C TYR A 41 2.58 5.33 8.93
N LYS A 42 3.67 5.60 8.21
CA LYS A 42 4.02 4.88 6.98
C LYS A 42 4.24 3.40 7.27
N ASP A 43 5.00 3.09 8.31
CA ASP A 43 5.35 1.72 8.67
C ASP A 43 4.10 0.91 9.07
N MET A 44 3.24 1.50 9.91
CA MET A 44 1.96 0.89 10.30
C MET A 44 1.02 0.70 9.11
N LEU A 45 0.91 1.69 8.22
CA LEU A 45 0.13 1.58 6.99
C LEU A 45 0.65 0.44 6.10
N TRP A 46 1.97 0.32 5.99
CA TRP A 46 2.61 -0.76 5.24
C TRP A 46 2.37 -2.13 5.88
N LYS A 47 2.44 -2.21 7.22
CA LYS A 47 2.10 -3.43 7.98
C LYS A 47 0.66 -3.86 7.73
N CYS A 48 -0.28 -2.92 7.77
CA CYS A 48 -1.70 -3.18 7.46
C CYS A 48 -1.86 -3.68 6.02
N ALA A 49 -1.24 -3.03 5.04
CA ALA A 49 -1.46 -3.40 3.64
C ALA A 49 -0.71 -4.67 3.19
N THR A 50 0.42 -4.98 3.85
CA THR A 50 1.18 -6.21 3.61
C THR A 50 0.63 -7.41 4.36
N SER A 51 -0.29 -7.20 5.31
CA SER A 51 -1.00 -8.30 5.97
C SER A 51 -1.58 -9.26 4.92
N LYS A 52 -1.47 -10.56 5.20
CA LYS A 52 -1.95 -11.63 4.30
C LYS A 52 -3.30 -12.16 4.74
N THR A 53 -3.57 -12.08 6.03
CA THR A 53 -4.81 -12.55 6.64
C THR A 53 -5.61 -11.39 7.22
N VAL A 54 -6.94 -11.54 7.26
CA VAL A 54 -7.86 -10.60 7.93
C VAL A 54 -7.52 -10.41 9.42
N PRO A 55 -7.20 -11.46 10.21
CA PRO A 55 -6.79 -11.27 11.61
C PRO A 55 -5.51 -10.44 11.75
N GLU A 56 -4.48 -10.66 10.94
CA GLU A 56 -3.26 -9.84 10.97
C GLU A 56 -3.55 -8.37 10.65
N PHE A 57 -4.41 -8.12 9.65
CA PHE A 57 -4.86 -6.78 9.30
C PHE A 57 -5.56 -6.10 10.49
N LYS A 58 -6.46 -6.82 11.16
CA LYS A 58 -7.19 -6.30 12.32
C LYS A 58 -6.25 -5.97 13.48
N THR A 59 -5.27 -6.83 13.76
CA THR A 59 -4.25 -6.55 14.78
C THR A 59 -3.44 -5.30 14.45
N ALA A 60 -2.99 -5.15 13.20
CA ALA A 60 -2.25 -3.97 12.77
C ALA A 60 -3.10 -2.68 12.83
N MET A 61 -4.39 -2.76 12.52
CA MET A 61 -5.34 -1.65 12.67
C MET A 61 -5.58 -1.27 14.14
N GLU A 62 -5.59 -2.24 15.06
CA GLU A 62 -5.70 -1.99 16.50
C GLU A 62 -4.40 -1.38 17.07
N GLU A 63 -3.22 -1.79 16.58
CA GLU A 63 -1.95 -1.13 16.90
C GLU A 63 -1.96 0.34 16.43
N LEU A 64 -2.45 0.62 15.22
CA LEU A 64 -2.60 1.98 14.73
C LEU A 64 -3.57 2.80 15.59
N LYS A 65 -4.65 2.19 16.07
CA LYS A 65 -5.63 2.82 16.97
C LYS A 65 -5.04 3.14 18.33
N ALA A 66 -4.20 2.26 18.87
CA ALA A 66 -3.48 2.48 20.12
C ALA A 66 -2.46 3.63 19.97
N PHE A 67 -1.84 3.75 18.80
CA PHE A 67 -0.91 4.84 18.50
C PHE A 67 -1.62 6.17 18.25
N ASN A 68 -2.63 6.18 17.40
CA ASN A 68 -3.43 7.36 17.07
C ASN A 68 -4.84 6.96 16.59
N LYS A 69 -5.83 7.30 17.40
CA LYS A 69 -7.25 7.01 17.13
C LYS A 69 -7.77 7.74 15.89
N ASP A 70 -7.33 8.97 15.65
CA ASP A 70 -7.71 9.73 14.45
C ASP A 70 -7.15 9.13 13.18
N ALA A 71 -5.90 8.65 13.22
CA ALA A 71 -5.29 7.97 12.08
C ALA A 71 -6.01 6.65 11.76
N HIS A 72 -6.41 5.90 12.80
CA HIS A 72 -7.25 4.71 12.65
C HIS A 72 -8.62 5.04 12.04
N LEU A 73 -9.31 6.07 12.55
CA LEU A 73 -10.62 6.48 12.03
C LEU A 73 -10.52 6.93 10.58
N TRP A 74 -9.47 7.68 10.23
CA TRP A 74 -9.21 8.09 8.85
C TRP A 74 -8.96 6.89 7.94
N LEU A 75 -8.12 5.94 8.37
CA LEU A 75 -7.81 4.76 7.57
C LEU A 75 -9.01 3.81 7.45
N SER A 76 -9.84 3.72 8.50
CA SER A 76 -11.08 2.94 8.51
C SER A 76 -12.14 3.48 7.55
N LYS A 77 -12.06 4.75 7.12
CA LYS A 77 -12.94 5.30 6.06
C LYS A 77 -12.56 4.78 4.68
N ILE A 78 -11.32 4.30 4.50
CA ILE A 78 -10.85 3.78 3.22
C ILE A 78 -11.09 2.27 3.21
N PRO A 79 -11.92 1.73 2.29
CA PRO A 79 -12.26 0.32 2.28
C PRO A 79 -11.00 -0.54 2.08
N PRO A 80 -10.64 -1.43 3.04
CA PRO A 80 -9.41 -2.22 2.99
C PRO A 80 -9.35 -3.19 1.81
N THR A 81 -10.49 -3.51 1.20
CA THR A 81 -10.62 -4.28 -0.05
C THR A 81 -9.90 -3.64 -1.22
N HIS A 82 -9.69 -2.32 -1.22
CA HIS A 82 -9.03 -1.62 -2.33
C HIS A 82 -7.53 -1.41 -2.13
N TRP A 83 -6.97 -1.69 -0.94
CA TRP A 83 -5.57 -1.35 -0.66
C TRP A 83 -4.80 -2.35 0.21
N SER A 84 -5.49 -3.24 0.92
CA SER A 84 -4.89 -4.33 1.67
C SER A 84 -4.95 -5.63 0.87
N ARG A 85 -3.82 -6.35 0.83
CA ARG A 85 -3.74 -7.65 0.14
C ARG A 85 -4.60 -8.72 0.82
N SER A 86 -4.81 -8.65 2.14
CA SER A 86 -5.68 -9.59 2.88
C SER A 86 -7.11 -9.62 2.37
N HIS A 87 -7.59 -8.51 1.80
CA HIS A 87 -8.95 -8.37 1.29
C HIS A 87 -9.01 -8.34 -0.24
N PHE A 88 -7.86 -8.50 -0.91
CA PHE A 88 -7.79 -8.63 -2.36
C PHE A 88 -8.13 -10.07 -2.75
N SER A 89 -9.43 -10.34 -2.89
CA SER A 89 -9.94 -11.54 -3.54
C SER A 89 -9.88 -11.35 -5.06
N GLY A 90 -8.66 -11.26 -5.60
CA GLY A 90 -8.45 -11.40 -7.04
C GLY A 90 -8.65 -12.86 -7.41
N MET A 91 -9.84 -13.16 -7.93
CA MET A 91 -10.13 -14.35 -8.71
C MET A 91 -9.59 -14.18 -10.13
#